data_AF-A0ABD6F3Z3-F1
#
_entry.id   AF-A0ABD6F3Z3-F1
#
_cell.length_a   1.000
_cell.length_b   1.000
_cell.length_c   1.000
_cell.angle_alpha   90.00
_cell.angle_beta   90.00
_cell.angle_gamma   90.00
#
_symmetry.space_group_name_H-M   'P 1'
#
loop_
_entity.id
_entity.type
_entity.pdbx_description
1 polymer ?
#
loop_
_entity_poly.entity_id
_entity_poly.type
_entity_poly.pdbx_seq_one_letter_code
_entity_poly.pdbx_strand_id
1 'polypeptide(L)'
;MCMCRKNLMSDLLELLDYTKLLGEIRRGVPTKQLYGFTRLIGAFYLGLPLFKWHTTVPTLFEWPTTSEMIDAEGDDERSEIDRRWFSSKLPQELTVKFPAIMLWHMESYIEAIYYCSQFCDARSEIILRLIADHLFHLELISEYCTTNYLDMTTEKTIIEKCQNGITEHLSNWHLLIVSLLELDAVLGTTWRISFECRLLDEMRILQASLPLLVDKQQAVRGPLD
;
A
#
# COMPACT_ATOMS: atom_id res chain seq x y z
N MET A 1 24.61 35.03 -1.28
CA MET A 1 23.60 33.95 -1.09
C MET A 1 24.04 32.93 -0.03
N CYS A 2 24.24 33.34 1.25
CA CYS A 2 24.67 32.41 2.32
C CYS A 2 23.86 32.55 3.62
N MET A 3 22.77 33.35 3.61
CA MET A 3 21.97 33.62 4.81
C MET A 3 20.76 32.67 4.99
N CYS A 4 20.16 32.13 3.92
CA CYS A 4 19.00 31.20 4.06
C CYS A 4 19.36 29.84 4.69
N ARG A 5 20.56 29.29 4.43
CA ARG A 5 20.94 27.95 4.94
C ARG A 5 21.04 27.87 6.46
N LYS A 6 21.42 28.95 7.14
CA LYS A 6 21.58 28.94 8.62
C LYS A 6 20.24 28.88 9.34
N ASN A 7 19.24 29.61 8.85
CA ASN A 7 17.88 29.57 9.42
C ASN A 7 17.20 28.22 9.10
N LEU A 8 17.42 27.68 7.89
CA LEU A 8 16.92 26.36 7.51
C LEU A 8 17.39 25.26 8.48
N MET A 9 18.67 25.28 8.84
CA MET A 9 19.28 24.25 9.69
C MET A 9 18.81 24.36 11.15
N SER A 10 18.62 25.59 11.67
CA SER A 10 18.07 25.83 13.01
C SER A 10 16.63 25.31 13.12
N ASP A 11 15.78 25.65 12.15
CA ASP A 11 14.38 25.25 12.17
C ASP A 11 14.20 23.73 11.99
N LEU A 12 15.04 23.09 11.18
CA LEU A 12 15.04 21.63 11.02
C LEU A 12 15.53 20.92 12.27
N LEU A 13 16.49 21.50 13.00
CA LEU A 13 16.94 20.96 14.29
C LEU A 13 15.85 21.10 15.36
N GLU A 14 15.06 22.19 15.34
CA GLU A 14 13.87 22.30 16.19
C GLU A 14 12.78 21.28 15.83
N LEU A 15 12.58 21.01 14.53
CA LEU A 15 11.65 19.99 14.06
C LEU A 15 12.11 18.56 14.44
N LEU A 16 13.43 18.34 14.49
CA LEU A 16 14.05 17.07 14.87
C LEU A 16 14.24 16.91 16.40
N ASP A 17 13.79 17.88 17.21
CA ASP A 17 13.81 17.76 18.66
C ASP A 17 12.76 16.73 19.12
N TYR A 18 13.21 15.48 19.15
CA TYR A 18 12.43 14.33 19.56
C TYR A 18 11.82 14.49 20.96
N THR A 19 12.49 15.21 21.87
CA THR A 19 11.98 15.39 23.24
C THR A 19 10.77 16.33 23.28
N LYS A 20 10.80 17.38 22.46
CA LYS A 20 9.67 18.30 22.26
C LYS A 20 8.49 17.59 21.59
N LEU A 21 8.77 16.80 20.55
CA LEU A 21 7.77 15.96 19.86
C LEU A 21 7.10 14.96 20.80
N LEU A 22 7.87 14.26 21.65
CA LEU A 22 7.31 13.38 22.68
C LEU A 22 6.42 14.14 23.68
N GLY A 23 6.78 15.38 24.01
CA GLY A 23 5.96 16.27 24.81
C GLY A 23 4.63 16.60 24.14
N GLU A 24 4.61 16.83 22.83
CA GLU A 24 3.39 17.08 22.05
C GLU A 24 2.52 15.82 21.94
N ILE A 25 3.12 14.66 21.67
CA ILE A 25 2.41 13.37 21.62
C ILE A 25 1.72 13.09 22.96
N ARG A 26 2.42 13.30 24.09
CA ARG A 26 1.86 13.11 25.44
C ARG A 26 0.71 14.05 25.78
N ARG A 27 0.64 15.23 25.14
CA ARG A 27 -0.46 16.18 25.32
C ARG A 27 -1.72 15.75 24.58
N GLY A 28 -1.62 14.79 23.65
CA GLY A 28 -2.75 14.20 22.94
C GLY A 28 -3.41 15.11 21.89
N VAL A 29 -2.84 16.30 21.61
CA VAL A 29 -3.38 17.23 20.61
C VAL A 29 -2.46 17.22 19.38
N PRO A 30 -2.92 16.74 18.21
CA PRO A 30 -2.16 16.79 16.98
C PRO A 30 -1.85 18.24 16.58
N THR A 31 -0.57 18.58 16.46
CA THR A 31 -0.15 19.90 15.95
C THR A 31 0.15 19.81 14.45
N LYS A 32 -0.01 20.91 13.71
CA LYS A 32 0.42 20.97 12.29
C LYS A 32 1.90 20.61 12.13
N GLN A 33 2.72 20.93 13.12
CA GLN A 33 4.14 20.58 13.17
C GLN A 33 4.33 19.06 13.27
N LEU A 34 3.54 18.37 14.09
CA LEU A 34 3.57 16.91 14.23
C LEU A 34 3.14 16.20 12.94
N TYR A 35 2.11 16.69 12.23
CA TYR A 35 1.76 16.18 10.90
C TYR A 35 2.91 16.35 9.92
N GLY A 36 3.46 17.57 9.82
CA GLY A 36 4.56 17.86 8.91
C GLY A 36 5.79 17.01 9.19
N PHE A 37 6.14 16.84 10.46
CA PHE A 37 7.22 15.97 10.88
C PHE A 37 6.95 14.51 10.52
N THR A 38 5.78 13.98 10.88
CA THR A 38 5.40 12.59 10.62
C THR A 38 5.44 12.28 9.12
N ARG A 39 4.89 13.17 8.29
CA ARG A 39 4.90 13.02 6.83
C ARG A 39 6.30 13.15 6.25
N LEU A 40 7.16 14.02 6.79
CA LEU A 40 8.57 14.10 6.39
C LEU A 40 9.32 12.80 6.68
N ILE A 41 9.09 12.18 7.84
CA ILE A 41 9.64 10.85 8.18
C ILE A 41 9.06 9.77 7.27
N GLY A 42 7.76 9.86 6.96
CA GLY A 42 7.10 8.99 5.99
C GLY A 42 7.77 9.06 4.62
N ALA A 43 7.90 10.26 4.06
CA ALA A 43 8.58 10.53 2.80
C ALA A 43 10.03 10.03 2.80
N PHE A 44 10.73 10.19 3.94
CA PHE A 44 12.05 9.59 4.11
C PHE A 44 11.98 8.09 3.90
N TYR A 45 11.16 7.34 4.64
CA TYR A 45 11.14 5.88 4.46
C TYR A 45 10.63 5.41 3.10
N LEU A 46 9.71 6.15 2.47
CA LEU A 46 9.19 5.85 1.13
C LEU A 46 10.19 6.11 0.00
N GLY A 47 11.34 6.73 0.30
CA GLY A 47 12.30 7.10 -0.74
C GLY A 47 11.90 8.34 -1.54
N LEU A 48 10.88 9.08 -1.07
CA LEU A 48 10.43 10.31 -1.69
C LEU A 48 11.42 11.45 -1.44
N PRO A 49 11.43 12.48 -2.31
CA PRO A 49 12.27 13.64 -2.09
C PRO A 49 11.78 14.44 -0.87
N LEU A 50 12.73 15.03 -0.13
CA LEU A 50 12.47 15.65 1.16
C LEU A 50 12.44 17.16 1.03
N PHE A 51 11.38 17.77 1.54
CA PHE A 51 11.17 19.22 1.45
C PHE A 51 10.83 19.81 2.80
N LYS A 52 11.32 21.03 3.02
CA LYS A 52 10.77 21.91 4.05
C LYS A 52 9.56 22.64 3.48
N TRP A 53 8.48 22.62 4.25
CA TRP A 53 7.24 23.33 3.96
C TRP A 53 7.04 24.45 4.99
N HIS A 54 6.72 25.65 4.51
CA HIS A 54 6.51 26.81 5.38
C HIS A 54 5.06 26.97 5.87
N THR A 55 4.09 26.39 5.15
CA THR A 55 2.66 26.64 5.38
C THR A 55 1.88 25.35 5.64
N THR A 56 1.71 24.50 4.62
CA THR A 56 0.93 23.27 4.67
C THR A 56 1.71 22.14 4.02
N VAL A 57 1.94 21.07 4.79
CA VAL A 57 2.58 19.86 4.27
C VAL A 57 1.54 19.04 3.52
N PRO A 58 1.76 18.66 2.25
CA PRO A 58 0.84 17.80 1.50
C PRO A 58 0.73 16.44 2.17
N THR A 59 -0.31 15.69 1.84
CA THR A 59 -0.42 14.30 2.25
C THR A 59 0.64 13.43 1.56
N LEU A 60 0.92 12.24 2.09
CA LEU A 60 1.87 11.31 1.49
C LEU A 60 1.48 10.82 0.08
N PHE A 61 0.18 10.76 -0.22
CA PHE A 61 -0.29 10.35 -1.56
C PHE A 61 -0.26 11.51 -2.57
N GLU A 62 -0.28 12.76 -2.11
CA GLU A 62 -0.05 13.97 -2.92
C GLU A 62 1.42 14.40 -2.92
N TRP A 63 2.31 13.60 -2.33
CA TRP A 63 3.70 13.99 -2.18
C TRP A 63 4.40 14.04 -3.54
N PRO A 64 5.13 15.12 -3.85
CA PRO A 64 5.80 15.24 -5.14
C PRO A 64 6.85 14.14 -5.30
N THR A 65 6.77 13.41 -6.41
CA THR A 65 7.64 12.25 -6.70
C THR A 65 8.95 12.67 -7.35
N THR A 66 8.98 13.82 -8.02
CA THR A 66 10.19 14.40 -8.63
C THR A 66 10.35 15.86 -8.24
N SER A 67 11.59 16.32 -8.23
CA SER A 67 11.90 17.74 -7.98
C SER A 67 11.32 18.65 -9.08
N GLU A 68 11.19 18.13 -10.30
CA GLU A 68 10.68 18.87 -11.47
C GLU A 68 9.16 19.14 -11.41
N MET A 69 8.38 18.31 -10.71
CA MET A 69 6.96 18.58 -10.45
C MET A 69 6.75 19.79 -9.53
N ILE A 70 7.80 20.25 -8.85
CA ILE A 70 7.74 21.27 -7.81
C ILE A 70 8.01 22.64 -8.40
N ASP A 71 8.94 22.73 -9.36
CA ASP A 71 9.28 23.97 -10.06
C ASP A 71 8.12 24.48 -10.95
N ALA A 72 7.19 23.59 -11.34
CA ALA A 72 6.04 23.93 -12.16
C ALA A 72 4.93 24.69 -11.41
N GLU A 73 4.88 24.61 -10.07
CA GLU A 73 3.87 25.29 -9.25
C GLU A 73 4.26 26.71 -8.85
N GLY A 74 5.48 27.17 -9.18
CA GLY A 74 5.93 28.55 -8.94
C GLY A 74 6.05 28.96 -7.47
N ASP A 75 6.12 27.97 -6.57
CA ASP A 75 6.04 28.17 -5.12
C ASP A 75 7.47 28.31 -4.55
N ASP A 76 7.95 29.55 -4.45
CA ASP A 76 9.31 29.97 -3.99
C ASP A 76 9.60 29.62 -2.50
N GLU A 77 8.71 28.85 -1.86
CA GLU A 77 8.67 28.56 -0.42
C GLU A 77 9.10 27.12 -0.07
N ARG A 78 9.69 26.35 -1.00
CA ARG A 78 10.09 24.96 -0.75
C ARG A 78 11.61 24.82 -0.84
N SER A 79 12.22 24.27 0.20
CA SER A 79 13.66 24.00 0.24
C SER A 79 13.91 22.49 0.33
N GLU A 80 14.60 21.94 -0.66
CA GLU A 80 15.00 20.52 -0.66
C GLU A 80 15.99 20.24 0.49
N ILE A 81 15.79 19.10 1.15
CA ILE A 81 16.59 18.63 2.28
C ILE A 81 17.48 17.49 1.80
N ASP A 82 18.79 17.61 2.01
CA ASP A 82 19.71 16.51 1.73
C ASP A 82 19.40 15.30 2.61
N ARG A 83 19.03 14.20 1.96
CA ARG A 83 18.67 12.94 2.57
C ARG A 83 19.79 12.31 3.39
N ARG A 84 21.06 12.46 2.98
CA ARG A 84 22.21 11.93 3.73
C ARG A 84 22.43 12.69 5.01
N TRP A 85 22.29 14.01 4.95
CA TRP A 85 22.31 14.84 6.14
C TRP A 85 21.13 14.51 7.06
N PHE A 86 19.92 14.39 6.52
CA PHE A 86 18.72 14.08 7.30
C PHE A 86 18.83 12.73 8.02
N SER A 87 19.29 11.69 7.33
CA SER A 87 19.50 10.37 7.95
C SER A 87 20.55 10.39 9.06
N SER A 88 21.59 11.23 8.94
CA SER A 88 22.61 11.38 9.99
C SER A 88 22.10 12.07 11.27
N LYS A 89 20.96 12.76 11.17
CA LYS A 89 20.32 13.48 12.28
C LYS A 89 19.08 12.78 12.82
N LEU A 90 18.63 11.70 12.17
CA LEU A 90 17.43 10.99 12.56
C LEU A 90 17.69 10.18 13.86
N PRO A 91 16.86 10.37 14.91
CA PRO A 91 16.88 9.52 16.10
C PRO A 91 16.65 8.05 15.74
N GLN A 92 17.31 7.13 16.46
CA GLN A 92 17.19 5.68 16.21
C GLN A 92 15.81 5.13 16.60
N GLU A 93 15.11 5.83 17.49
CA GLU A 93 13.77 5.50 17.98
C GLU A 93 12.69 5.71 16.90
N LEU A 94 12.95 6.60 15.94
CA LEU A 94 12.07 6.82 14.80
C LEU A 94 12.36 5.73 13.78
N THR A 95 11.61 4.64 13.87
CA THR A 95 11.70 3.50 12.95
C THR A 95 10.72 3.66 11.79
N VAL A 96 10.79 2.75 10.81
CA VAL A 96 9.81 2.64 9.70
C VAL A 96 8.36 2.51 10.19
N LYS A 97 8.12 2.04 11.42
CA LYS A 97 6.76 1.93 11.98
C LYS A 97 6.21 3.26 12.47
N PHE A 98 7.08 4.23 12.75
CA PHE A 98 6.69 5.49 13.37
C PHE A 98 5.65 6.27 12.55
N PRO A 99 5.81 6.47 11.23
CA PRO A 99 4.82 7.22 10.46
C PRO A 99 3.43 6.59 10.47
N ALA A 100 3.33 5.26 10.32
CA ALA A 100 2.06 4.55 10.37
C ALA A 100 1.32 4.77 11.70
N ILE A 101 2.03 4.59 12.82
CA ILE A 101 1.46 4.75 14.17
C ILE A 101 1.04 6.20 14.42
N MET A 102 1.88 7.16 14.02
CA MET A 102 1.61 8.57 14.25
C MET A 102 0.48 9.10 13.37
N LEU A 103 0.45 8.74 12.09
CA LEU A 103 -0.65 9.10 11.20
C LEU A 103 -1.98 8.54 11.73
N TRP A 104 -1.97 7.31 12.25
CA TRP A 104 -3.14 6.70 12.88
C TRP A 104 -3.58 7.47 14.15
N HIS A 105 -2.65 7.78 15.04
CA HIS A 105 -2.94 8.57 16.25
C HIS A 105 -3.50 9.96 15.88
N MET A 106 -3.04 10.54 14.79
CA MET A 106 -3.51 11.83 14.29
C MET A 106 -4.75 11.72 13.38
N GLU A 107 -5.46 10.60 13.43
CA GLU A 107 -6.71 10.37 12.70
C GLU A 107 -6.58 10.45 11.15
N SER A 108 -5.35 10.40 10.62
CA SER A 108 -5.09 10.27 9.18
C SER A 108 -5.05 8.80 8.78
N TYR A 109 -6.17 8.10 8.98
CA TYR A 109 -6.30 6.65 8.79
C TYR A 109 -5.97 6.20 7.36
N ILE A 110 -6.49 6.90 6.36
CA ILE A 110 -6.25 6.59 4.94
C ILE A 110 -4.77 6.76 4.59
N GLU A 111 -4.13 7.81 5.12
CA GLU A 111 -2.72 8.08 4.90
C GLU A 111 -1.82 7.03 5.60
N ALA A 112 -2.23 6.57 6.78
CA ALA A 112 -1.56 5.47 7.49
C ALA A 112 -1.65 4.15 6.71
N ILE A 113 -2.83 3.82 6.18
CA ILE A 113 -3.05 2.64 5.33
C ILE A 113 -2.20 2.74 4.06
N TYR A 114 -2.21 3.90 3.39
CA TYR A 114 -1.39 4.17 2.20
C TYR A 114 0.10 3.99 2.51
N TYR A 115 0.60 4.55 3.61
CA TYR A 115 2.00 4.40 3.98
C TYR A 115 2.38 2.93 4.19
N CYS A 116 1.54 2.14 4.87
CA CYS A 116 1.77 0.72 5.07
C CYS A 116 1.75 -0.08 3.76
N SER A 117 0.89 0.29 2.80
CA SER A 117 0.80 -0.42 1.51
C SER A 117 2.10 -0.35 0.70
N GLN A 118 2.86 0.75 0.83
CA GLN A 118 4.13 0.93 0.12
C GLN A 118 5.24 -0.03 0.59
N PHE A 119 5.13 -0.62 1.77
CA PHE A 119 6.11 -1.60 2.28
C PHE A 119 5.71 -3.05 2.00
N CYS A 120 4.64 -3.27 1.21
CA CYS A 120 4.10 -4.60 0.89
C CYS A 120 3.78 -5.45 2.14
N ASP A 121 3.52 -4.82 3.29
CA ASP A 121 3.08 -5.52 4.50
C ASP A 121 1.55 -5.69 4.46
N ALA A 122 1.12 -6.67 3.65
CA ALA A 122 -0.30 -6.98 3.45
C ALA A 122 -1.03 -7.25 4.78
N ARG A 123 -0.32 -7.83 5.76
CA ARG A 123 -0.90 -8.09 7.08
C ARG A 123 -1.24 -6.78 7.80
N SER A 124 -0.31 -5.84 7.87
CA SER A 124 -0.56 -4.55 8.50
C SER A 124 -1.62 -3.75 7.74
N GLU A 125 -1.60 -3.80 6.40
CA GLU A 125 -2.63 -3.18 5.56
C GLU A 125 -4.04 -3.69 5.86
N ILE A 126 -4.22 -5.01 5.92
CA ILE A 126 -5.51 -5.66 6.20
C ILE A 126 -5.97 -5.30 7.62
N ILE A 127 -5.07 -5.36 8.60
CA ILE A 127 -5.40 -5.01 10.00
C ILE A 127 -5.86 -3.56 10.10
N LEU A 128 -5.15 -2.61 9.47
CA LEU A 128 -5.53 -1.20 9.53
C LEU A 128 -6.86 -0.93 8.84
N ARG A 129 -7.14 -1.56 7.69
CA ARG A 129 -8.44 -1.47 7.03
C ARG A 129 -9.56 -2.08 7.87
N LEU A 130 -9.33 -3.25 8.48
CA LEU A 130 -10.29 -3.90 9.35
C LEU A 130 -10.66 -3.01 10.55
N ILE A 131 -9.66 -2.41 11.18
CA ILE A 131 -9.91 -1.49 12.31
C ILE A 131 -10.65 -0.24 11.82
N ALA A 132 -10.25 0.34 10.68
CA ALA A 132 -10.92 1.51 10.12
C ALA A 132 -12.39 1.20 9.77
N ASP A 133 -12.68 0.06 9.18
CA ASP A 133 -14.04 -0.37 8.86
C ASP A 133 -14.89 -0.59 10.11
N HIS A 134 -14.30 -1.14 11.17
CA HIS A 134 -15.00 -1.32 12.42
C HIS A 134 -15.32 0.01 13.13
N LEU A 135 -14.39 0.96 13.09
CA LEU A 135 -14.54 2.26 13.75
C LEU A 135 -15.41 3.25 12.96
N PHE A 136 -15.37 3.18 11.62
CA PHE A 136 -15.92 4.22 10.74
C PHE A 136 -16.92 3.70 9.70
N HIS A 137 -17.14 2.39 9.62
CA HIS A 137 -18.06 1.75 8.66
C HIS A 137 -17.71 2.06 7.19
N LEU A 138 -16.42 1.98 6.83
CA LEU A 138 -15.88 2.45 5.53
C LEU A 138 -15.69 1.38 4.43
N GLU A 139 -16.09 0.12 4.63
CA GLU A 139 -15.99 -0.98 3.65
C GLU A 139 -14.63 -1.14 2.90
N LEU A 140 -13.54 -0.59 3.44
CA LEU A 140 -12.21 -0.53 2.83
C LEU A 140 -11.61 -1.91 2.60
N ILE A 141 -11.86 -2.86 3.50
CA ILE A 141 -11.36 -4.22 3.38
C ILE A 141 -12.05 -4.97 2.24
N SER A 142 -13.34 -4.70 2.00
CA SER A 142 -14.11 -5.27 0.90
C SER A 142 -13.58 -4.83 -0.45
N GLU A 143 -13.33 -3.52 -0.59
CA GLU A 143 -12.71 -2.96 -1.79
C GLU A 143 -11.30 -3.51 -2.00
N TYR A 144 -10.47 -3.53 -0.95
CA TYR A 144 -9.11 -4.04 -1.03
C TYR A 144 -9.05 -5.51 -1.44
N CYS A 145 -9.86 -6.37 -0.81
CA CYS A 145 -9.95 -7.78 -1.15
C CYS A 145 -10.43 -7.97 -2.58
N THR A 146 -11.43 -7.20 -3.03
CA THR A 146 -11.95 -7.31 -4.40
C THR A 146 -10.90 -6.90 -5.43
N THR A 147 -10.26 -5.75 -5.25
CA THR A 147 -9.27 -5.21 -6.19
C THR A 147 -8.00 -6.06 -6.24
N ASN A 148 -7.41 -6.40 -5.08
CA ASN A 148 -6.20 -7.24 -5.07
C ASN A 148 -6.46 -8.68 -5.52
N TYR A 149 -7.63 -9.23 -5.20
CA TYR A 149 -8.03 -10.52 -5.75
C TYR A 149 -8.12 -10.44 -7.27
N LEU A 150 -8.82 -9.44 -7.82
CA LEU A 150 -8.92 -9.24 -9.26
C LEU A 150 -7.54 -9.16 -9.91
N ASP A 151 -6.63 -8.34 -9.39
CA ASP A 151 -5.29 -8.15 -9.95
C ASP A 151 -4.42 -9.43 -9.89
N MET A 152 -4.50 -10.22 -8.81
CA MET A 152 -3.80 -11.50 -8.71
C MET A 152 -4.35 -12.56 -9.69
N THR A 153 -5.61 -12.44 -10.11
CA THR A 153 -6.22 -13.37 -11.06
C THR A 153 -6.00 -12.99 -12.52
N THR A 154 -6.02 -11.70 -12.84
CA THR A 154 -6.06 -11.20 -14.23
C THR A 154 -4.70 -11.11 -14.91
N GLU A 155 -3.61 -10.81 -14.19
CA GLU A 155 -2.42 -10.27 -14.88
C GLU A 155 -1.37 -11.28 -15.38
N LYS A 156 -1.33 -12.55 -14.93
CA LYS A 156 -0.22 -13.48 -15.29
C LYS A 156 -0.55 -14.92 -15.65
N THR A 157 -1.83 -15.26 -15.79
CA THR A 157 -2.23 -16.46 -15.06
C THR A 157 -2.99 -17.53 -15.87
N ILE A 158 -2.93 -17.49 -17.20
CA ILE A 158 -3.45 -18.60 -18.03
C ILE A 158 -2.37 -19.19 -18.94
N ILE A 159 -1.49 -18.37 -19.52
CA ILE A 159 -0.49 -18.85 -20.49
C ILE A 159 0.80 -19.34 -19.79
N GLU A 160 1.28 -18.66 -18.73
CA GLU A 160 2.45 -19.11 -17.96
C GLU A 160 2.13 -20.29 -17.02
N LYS A 161 0.87 -20.42 -16.56
CA LYS A 161 0.42 -21.46 -15.62
C LYS A 161 0.48 -22.90 -16.16
N CYS A 162 0.41 -23.07 -17.48
CA CYS A 162 0.56 -24.39 -18.08
C CYS A 162 2.01 -24.90 -18.07
N GLN A 163 3.00 -24.02 -17.84
CA GLN A 163 4.43 -24.37 -17.91
C GLN A 163 5.07 -24.64 -16.55
N ASN A 164 4.63 -23.97 -15.47
CA ASN A 164 5.29 -24.04 -14.14
C ASN A 164 4.61 -24.97 -13.11
N GLY A 165 3.65 -25.80 -13.53
CA GLY A 165 3.00 -26.78 -12.64
C GLY A 165 1.73 -26.24 -11.98
N ILE A 166 0.61 -26.78 -12.42
CA ILE A 166 -0.75 -26.41 -11.98
C ILE A 166 -0.93 -26.60 -10.46
N THR A 167 -0.20 -27.52 -9.84
CA THR A 167 -0.34 -27.91 -8.43
C THR A 167 0.11 -26.84 -7.44
N GLU A 168 1.22 -26.14 -7.68
CA GLU A 168 1.70 -25.07 -6.80
C GLU A 168 0.76 -23.87 -6.84
N HIS A 169 0.25 -23.54 -8.03
CA HIS A 169 -0.80 -22.53 -8.18
C HIS A 169 -2.07 -22.91 -7.44
N LEU A 170 -2.59 -24.13 -7.62
CA LEU A 170 -3.80 -24.57 -6.91
C LEU A 170 -3.63 -24.51 -5.38
N SER A 171 -2.44 -24.83 -4.86
CA SER A 171 -2.15 -24.72 -3.43
C SER A 171 -2.19 -23.27 -2.93
N ASN A 172 -1.59 -22.33 -3.66
CA ASN A 172 -1.62 -20.91 -3.30
C ASN A 172 -3.05 -20.32 -3.39
N TRP A 173 -3.80 -20.74 -4.40
CA TRP A 173 -5.22 -20.40 -4.55
C TRP A 173 -6.07 -20.94 -3.40
N HIS A 174 -5.82 -22.17 -2.98
CA HIS A 174 -6.51 -22.76 -1.84
C HIS A 174 -6.28 -21.95 -0.56
N LEU A 175 -5.02 -21.60 -0.26
CA LEU A 175 -4.69 -20.81 0.93
C LEU A 175 -5.35 -19.42 0.91
N LEU A 176 -5.35 -18.76 -0.26
CA LEU A 176 -5.97 -17.45 -0.44
C LEU A 176 -7.49 -17.52 -0.22
N ILE A 177 -8.18 -18.47 -0.88
CA ILE A 177 -9.63 -18.63 -0.76
C ILE A 177 -10.01 -18.95 0.68
N VAL A 178 -9.29 -19.85 1.35
CA VAL A 178 -9.54 -20.18 2.76
C VAL A 178 -9.38 -18.94 3.63
N SER A 179 -8.30 -18.17 3.47
CA SER A 179 -8.07 -16.95 4.24
C SER A 179 -9.15 -15.88 4.02
N LEU A 180 -9.63 -15.74 2.78
CA LEU A 180 -10.69 -14.80 2.43
C LEU A 180 -12.06 -15.25 2.98
N LEU A 181 -12.35 -16.55 3.00
CA LEU A 181 -13.57 -17.09 3.60
C LEU A 181 -13.56 -16.99 5.13
N GLU A 182 -12.39 -17.14 5.75
CA GLU A 182 -12.23 -16.89 7.19
C GLU A 182 -12.48 -15.42 7.53
N LEU A 183 -11.95 -14.49 6.71
CA LEU A 183 -12.26 -13.07 6.83
C LEU A 183 -13.75 -12.78 6.61
N ASP A 184 -14.37 -13.37 5.59
CA ASP A 184 -15.81 -13.23 5.29
C ASP A 184 -16.68 -13.68 6.47
N ALA A 185 -16.31 -14.81 7.10
CA ALA A 185 -16.99 -15.34 8.27
C ALA A 185 -16.84 -14.44 9.52
N VAL A 186 -15.67 -13.84 9.73
CA VAL A 186 -15.40 -12.92 10.85
C VAL A 186 -16.12 -11.60 10.65
N LEU A 187 -16.17 -11.10 9.41
CA LEU A 187 -16.75 -9.82 9.05
C LEU A 187 -18.27 -9.87 8.86
N GLY A 188 -18.84 -11.06 8.67
CA GLY A 188 -20.26 -11.23 8.37
C GLY A 188 -20.65 -10.68 7.00
N THR A 189 -19.70 -10.63 6.07
CA THR A 189 -19.91 -10.16 4.69
C THR A 189 -20.50 -11.27 3.82
N THR A 190 -20.76 -10.96 2.54
CA THR A 190 -21.29 -11.91 1.55
C THR A 190 -20.30 -12.17 0.42
N TRP A 191 -18.99 -12.10 0.71
CA TRP A 191 -17.96 -12.28 -0.32
C TRP A 191 -17.95 -13.70 -0.87
N ARG A 192 -18.42 -14.68 -0.09
CA ARG A 192 -18.64 -16.05 -0.56
C ARG A 192 -19.32 -16.12 -1.94
N ILE A 193 -20.41 -15.37 -2.15
CA ILE A 193 -21.18 -15.43 -3.40
C ILE A 193 -20.33 -14.90 -4.57
N SER A 194 -19.64 -13.79 -4.35
CA SER A 194 -18.72 -13.19 -5.34
C SER A 194 -17.57 -14.13 -5.68
N PHE A 195 -17.00 -14.82 -4.68
CA PHE A 195 -15.95 -15.82 -4.87
C PHE A 195 -16.45 -17.05 -5.63
N GLU A 196 -17.64 -17.57 -5.31
CA GLU A 196 -18.25 -18.70 -6.02
C GLU A 196 -18.46 -18.38 -7.51
N CYS A 197 -19.05 -17.22 -7.81
CA CYS A 197 -19.25 -16.76 -9.19
C CYS A 197 -17.92 -16.67 -9.96
N ARG A 198 -16.88 -16.10 -9.33
CA ARG A 198 -15.60 -15.92 -10.00
C ARG A 198 -14.82 -17.22 -10.16
N LEU A 199 -14.87 -18.13 -9.20
CA LEU A 199 -14.28 -19.47 -9.32
C LEU A 199 -14.86 -20.20 -10.53
N LEU A 200 -16.18 -20.10 -10.73
CA LEU A 200 -16.86 -20.69 -11.89
C LEU A 200 -16.38 -20.07 -13.21
N ASP A 201 -16.16 -18.76 -13.26
CA ASP A 201 -15.64 -18.09 -14.46
C ASP A 201 -14.19 -18.50 -14.75
N GLU A 202 -13.32 -18.59 -13.74
CA GLU A 202 -11.95 -19.07 -13.92
C GLU A 202 -11.92 -20.54 -14.38
N MET A 203 -12.80 -21.40 -13.83
CA MET A 203 -12.94 -22.78 -14.29
C MET A 203 -13.38 -22.87 -15.75
N ARG A 204 -14.29 -22.00 -16.19
CA ARG A 204 -14.71 -21.92 -17.60
C ARG A 204 -13.56 -21.50 -18.51
N ILE A 205 -12.78 -20.52 -18.08
CA ILE A 205 -11.61 -20.04 -18.84
C ILE A 205 -10.55 -21.14 -18.94
N LEU A 206 -10.23 -21.80 -17.82
CA LEU A 206 -9.32 -22.95 -17.81
C LEU A 206 -9.81 -24.06 -18.73
N GLN A 207 -11.09 -24.41 -18.65
CA GLN A 207 -11.70 -25.41 -19.52
C GLN A 207 -11.58 -25.03 -21.01
N ALA A 208 -11.81 -23.76 -21.36
CA ALA A 208 -11.66 -23.28 -22.73
C ALA A 208 -10.20 -23.29 -23.22
N SER A 209 -9.24 -23.15 -22.29
CA SER A 209 -7.80 -23.15 -22.58
C SER A 209 -7.16 -24.55 -22.65
N LEU A 210 -7.86 -25.60 -22.18
CA LEU A 210 -7.35 -26.96 -22.27
C LEU A 210 -7.29 -27.41 -23.74
N PRO A 211 -6.17 -28.01 -24.19
CA PRO A 211 -6.11 -28.53 -25.55
C PRO A 211 -7.17 -29.61 -25.72
N LEU A 212 -7.97 -29.48 -26.78
CA LEU A 212 -8.95 -30.50 -27.17
C LEU A 212 -8.19 -31.81 -27.44
N LEU A 213 -8.29 -32.75 -26.51
CA LEU A 213 -7.86 -34.13 -26.72
C LEU A 213 -8.83 -34.76 -27.72
N VAL A 214 -8.59 -34.55 -29.01
CA VAL A 214 -9.27 -35.33 -30.05
C VAL A 214 -8.72 -36.75 -29.95
N ASP A 215 -9.56 -37.67 -29.52
CA ASP A 215 -9.23 -39.09 -29.49
C ASP A 215 -8.90 -39.55 -30.92
N LYS A 216 -7.62 -39.81 -31.19
CA LYS A 216 -7.14 -40.23 -32.51
C LYS A 216 -7.78 -41.55 -32.97
N GLN A 217 -8.46 -42.28 -32.07
CA GLN A 217 -9.20 -43.49 -32.42
C GLN A 217 -10.49 -43.24 -33.20
N GLN A 218 -11.05 -42.02 -33.18
CA GLN A 218 -12.23 -41.67 -33.99
C GLN A 218 -11.88 -41.10 -35.38
N ALA A 219 -10.62 -40.69 -35.61
CA ALA A 219 -10.19 -40.14 -36.90
C ALA A 219 -9.86 -41.20 -37.97
N VAL A 220 -9.88 -42.50 -37.63
CA VAL A 220 -9.49 -43.60 -38.54
C VAL A 220 -10.69 -44.40 -39.07
N ARG A 221 -11.93 -44.06 -38.71
CA ARG A 221 -13.12 -44.73 -39.28
C ARG A 221 -13.81 -43.88 -40.35
N GLY A 222 -13.30 -44.00 -41.57
CA GLY A 222 -14.08 -43.76 -42.79
C GLY A 222 -13.25 -43.92 -44.07
N PRO A 223 -13.80 -44.52 -45.13
CA PRO A 223 -14.52 -45.80 -45.21
C PRO A 223 -13.61 -46.91 -45.77
N LEU A 224 -13.92 -48.16 -45.45
CA LEU A 224 -13.58 -49.30 -46.31
C LEU A 224 -14.66 -49.32 -47.39
N ASP A 225 -14.30 -48.88 -48.60
CA ASP A 225 -14.65 -49.42 -49.93
C ASP A 225 -14.24 -48.43 -51.03
#